data_AF-A0A0Q4N1T4-F1
#
_entry.id   AF-A0A0Q4N1T4-F1
#
_cell.length_a   1.000
_cell.length_b   1.000
_cell.length_c   1.000
_cell.angle_alpha   90.00
_cell.angle_beta   90.00
_cell.angle_gamma   90.00
#
_symmetry.space_group_name_H-M   'P 1'
#
loop_
_entity.id
_entity.type
_entity.pdbx_description
1 polymer ?
#
loop_
_entity_poly.entity_id
_entity_poly.type
_entity_poly.pdbx_seq_one_letter_code
_entity_poly.pdbx_strand_id
1 'polypeptide(L)'
;MNISTKFPSAAAKYLKGSGFVAELVEKHADALLEFRVVSELELGAPTFRRTKRGEDQLAPVAEVFIKVACAWPPEPQLFGVDLVGRFDGVLIELLDRDQWRNNFHQVPESHRTEALIVHGIRIRAISPSQVDPKDITDSLMRQVVGLYPDIILGRANSNGFSIAPLDILLSACGIRGELLSQIDESCYTEALIDTAIKRSPLALKGLPARFVTAERCLSIAKLHGHLEYVPQSLMTAEMVIAGLSRSSKNDRFVPAELRTEAVYLEAIRNNADVVNALPSELKTLSFYRQAIASNPKTLYELRREAIPEEMIIEAVDRNVTVVRNLSNSQLTPGVVEFVVEKRPEALMLLPAEKRTPELTIKALLGGWAFAALLLKRENCSPELLLDAVRQDYKVLPLLPKELVTEELELEALRQNGALLKLVNADCRTYDRCLAALTQGVDALPFIPDDLLESQAFQRDAARQNGQIHKLWGHVCRDDAGTSLGL
;
A
#
# COMPACT_ATOMS: atom_id res chain seq x y z
N MET A 1 -11.95 -41.06 -20.45
CA MET A 1 -13.26 -41.40 -21.06
C MET A 1 -13.44 -40.48 -22.28
N ASN A 2 -13.89 -40.99 -23.42
CA ASN A 2 -13.82 -40.30 -24.74
C ASN A 2 -15.17 -39.64 -25.11
N ILE A 3 -15.16 -38.42 -25.69
CA ILE A 3 -16.36 -37.59 -26.02
C ILE A 3 -17.41 -38.45 -26.74
N SER A 4 -16.98 -39.34 -27.64
CA SER A 4 -17.83 -40.23 -28.43
C SER A 4 -18.77 -41.13 -27.62
N THR A 5 -18.39 -41.48 -26.39
CA THR A 5 -19.15 -42.42 -25.55
C THR A 5 -20.23 -41.76 -24.71
N LYS A 6 -20.04 -40.49 -24.31
CA LYS A 6 -20.97 -39.77 -23.42
C LYS A 6 -21.81 -38.75 -24.17
N PHE A 7 -21.28 -38.18 -25.25
CA PHE A 7 -21.97 -37.17 -26.05
C PHE A 7 -23.38 -37.61 -26.47
N PRO A 8 -23.62 -38.80 -27.05
CA PRO A 8 -24.95 -39.11 -27.61
C PRO A 8 -26.08 -39.08 -26.58
N SER A 9 -25.84 -39.62 -25.39
CA SER A 9 -26.84 -39.63 -24.31
C SER A 9 -27.03 -38.28 -23.64
N ALA A 10 -25.95 -37.51 -23.45
CA ALA A 10 -26.01 -36.16 -22.90
C ALA A 10 -26.71 -35.19 -23.87
N ALA A 11 -26.33 -35.23 -25.16
CA ALA A 11 -26.87 -34.36 -26.20
C ALA A 11 -28.36 -34.62 -26.45
N ALA A 12 -28.78 -35.89 -26.51
CA ALA A 12 -30.19 -36.23 -26.67
C ALA A 12 -31.04 -35.77 -25.47
N LYS A 13 -30.51 -35.86 -24.24
CA LYS A 13 -31.19 -35.34 -23.06
C LYS A 13 -31.28 -33.81 -23.09
N TYR A 14 -30.19 -33.14 -23.47
CA TYR A 14 -30.10 -31.68 -23.56
C TYR A 14 -31.10 -31.12 -24.59
N LEU A 15 -31.08 -31.61 -25.83
CA LEU A 15 -31.96 -31.14 -26.90
C LEU A 15 -33.45 -31.41 -26.61
N LYS A 16 -33.77 -32.55 -25.99
CA LYS A 16 -35.15 -32.82 -25.55
C LYS A 16 -35.60 -31.84 -24.46
N GLY A 17 -34.70 -31.46 -23.56
CA GLY A 17 -34.96 -30.49 -22.48
C GLY A 17 -34.99 -29.03 -22.95
N SER A 18 -34.39 -28.71 -24.09
CA SER A 18 -34.32 -27.34 -24.62
C SER A 18 -35.56 -26.90 -25.42
N GLY A 19 -36.58 -27.77 -25.53
CA GLY A 19 -37.76 -27.51 -26.35
C GLY A 19 -37.58 -27.81 -27.85
N PHE A 20 -36.43 -28.37 -28.26
CA PHE A 20 -36.13 -28.63 -29.67
C PHE A 20 -37.12 -29.60 -30.33
N VAL A 21 -37.72 -30.51 -29.56
CA VAL A 21 -38.79 -31.40 -30.06
C VAL A 21 -39.99 -30.59 -30.57
N ALA A 22 -40.44 -29.59 -29.81
CA ALA A 22 -41.57 -28.75 -30.21
C ALA A 22 -41.21 -27.90 -31.42
N GLU A 23 -39.99 -27.36 -31.44
CA GLU A 23 -39.48 -26.58 -32.57
C GLU A 23 -39.39 -27.40 -33.87
N LEU A 24 -38.90 -28.64 -33.81
CA LEU A 24 -38.84 -29.53 -34.97
C LEU A 24 -40.23 -29.81 -35.53
N VAL A 25 -41.21 -30.07 -34.66
CA VAL A 25 -42.59 -30.31 -35.06
C VAL A 25 -43.20 -29.06 -35.71
N GLU A 26 -42.97 -27.88 -35.14
CA GLU A 26 -43.55 -26.63 -35.61
C GLU A 26 -42.92 -26.12 -36.92
N LYS A 27 -41.58 -26.19 -37.02
CA LYS A 27 -40.82 -25.50 -38.08
C LYS A 27 -40.20 -26.44 -39.12
N HIS A 28 -40.12 -27.73 -38.83
CA HIS A 28 -39.42 -28.72 -39.65
C HIS A 28 -40.25 -29.99 -39.87
N ALA A 29 -41.58 -29.87 -39.92
CA ALA A 29 -42.50 -30.99 -40.10
C ALA A 29 -42.20 -31.83 -41.37
N ASP A 30 -41.89 -31.17 -42.49
CA ASP A 30 -41.56 -31.84 -43.75
C ASP A 30 -40.29 -32.72 -43.62
N ALA A 31 -39.26 -32.21 -42.95
CA ALA A 31 -38.04 -32.95 -42.67
C ALA A 31 -38.30 -34.17 -41.76
N LEU A 32 -39.21 -34.05 -40.78
CA LEU A 32 -39.60 -35.16 -39.93
C LEU A 32 -40.41 -36.23 -40.69
N LEU A 33 -41.29 -35.81 -41.60
CA LEU A 33 -42.05 -36.72 -42.46
C LEU A 33 -41.12 -37.48 -43.41
N GLU A 34 -40.20 -36.77 -44.05
CA GLU A 34 -39.20 -37.38 -44.93
C GLU A 34 -38.30 -38.35 -44.13
N PHE A 35 -37.78 -37.91 -42.99
CA PHE A 35 -37.01 -38.77 -42.08
C PHE A 35 -37.77 -40.04 -41.68
N ARG A 36 -39.06 -39.92 -41.37
CA ARG A 36 -39.89 -41.07 -41.01
C ARG A 36 -40.01 -42.05 -42.16
N VAL A 37 -40.32 -41.57 -43.37
CA VAL A 37 -40.47 -42.42 -44.56
C VAL A 37 -39.17 -43.16 -44.86
N VAL A 38 -38.04 -42.44 -44.85
CA VAL A 38 -36.73 -43.04 -45.08
C VAL A 38 -36.39 -44.06 -43.99
N SER A 39 -36.61 -43.71 -42.73
CA SER A 39 -36.32 -44.59 -41.59
C SER A 39 -37.13 -45.88 -41.61
N GLU A 40 -38.40 -45.85 -42.05
CA GLU A 40 -39.26 -47.04 -42.16
C GLU A 40 -38.88 -47.96 -43.34
N LEU A 41 -38.17 -47.44 -44.34
CA LEU A 41 -37.71 -48.19 -45.52
C LEU A 41 -36.36 -48.89 -45.32
N GLU A 42 -35.56 -48.48 -44.33
CA GLU A 42 -34.26 -49.09 -44.02
C GLU A 42 -34.38 -50.35 -43.13
N LEU A 43 -33.61 -51.40 -43.45
CA LEU A 43 -33.53 -52.63 -42.65
C LEU A 43 -32.93 -52.33 -41.26
N GLY A 44 -33.75 -52.38 -40.21
CA GLY A 44 -33.37 -52.02 -38.84
C GLY A 44 -34.01 -50.74 -38.30
N ALA A 45 -35.07 -50.25 -38.96
CA ALA A 45 -35.84 -49.05 -38.63
C ALA A 45 -36.06 -48.82 -37.12
N PRO A 46 -35.83 -47.59 -36.61
CA PRO A 46 -36.09 -47.26 -35.22
C PRO A 46 -37.59 -47.32 -34.92
N THR A 47 -37.96 -47.92 -33.78
CA THR A 47 -39.37 -47.97 -33.34
C THR A 47 -39.79 -46.66 -32.70
N PHE A 48 -40.80 -46.02 -33.27
CA PHE A 48 -41.42 -44.82 -32.68
C PHE A 48 -42.37 -45.21 -31.55
N ARG A 49 -42.31 -44.49 -30.43
CA ARG A 49 -43.28 -44.67 -29.35
C ARG A 49 -44.67 -44.21 -29.79
N ARG A 50 -45.71 -44.71 -29.10
CA ARG A 50 -47.07 -44.18 -29.28
C ARG A 50 -47.14 -42.72 -28.85
N THR A 51 -47.93 -41.94 -29.59
CA THR A 51 -48.25 -40.54 -29.29
C THR A 51 -49.11 -40.47 -28.03
N LYS A 52 -48.85 -39.48 -27.17
CA LYS A 52 -49.66 -39.22 -25.98
C LYS A 52 -50.92 -38.41 -26.33
N ARG A 53 -51.94 -38.47 -25.47
CA ARG A 53 -53.19 -37.72 -25.70
C ARG A 53 -52.91 -36.21 -25.67
N GLY A 54 -53.22 -35.52 -26.76
CA GLY A 54 -52.99 -34.06 -26.92
C GLY A 54 -51.57 -33.69 -27.40
N GLU A 55 -50.73 -34.68 -27.71
CA GLU A 55 -49.40 -34.47 -28.29
C GLU A 55 -49.45 -34.55 -29.82
N ASP A 56 -48.61 -33.76 -30.50
CA ASP A 56 -48.47 -33.80 -31.95
C ASP A 56 -48.00 -35.19 -32.45
N GLN A 57 -48.50 -35.62 -33.60
CA GLN A 57 -48.18 -36.94 -34.15
C GLN A 57 -46.70 -37.09 -34.55
N LEU A 58 -46.01 -35.99 -34.83
CA LEU A 58 -44.59 -35.97 -35.17
C LEU A 58 -43.67 -35.92 -33.96
N ALA A 59 -44.17 -35.72 -32.74
CA ALA A 59 -43.31 -35.62 -31.55
C ALA A 59 -42.48 -36.90 -31.27
N PRO A 60 -43.03 -38.13 -31.37
CA PRO A 60 -42.22 -39.35 -31.29
C PRO A 60 -41.17 -39.47 -32.41
N VAL A 61 -41.46 -38.93 -33.59
CA VAL A 61 -40.54 -38.90 -34.74
C VAL A 61 -39.39 -37.94 -34.45
N ALA A 62 -39.69 -36.73 -33.97
CA ALA A 62 -38.69 -35.75 -33.55
C ALA A 62 -37.78 -36.27 -32.43
N GLU A 63 -38.31 -37.04 -31.47
CA GLU A 63 -37.48 -37.65 -30.42
C GLU A 63 -36.46 -38.67 -30.93
N VAL A 64 -36.82 -39.42 -31.98
CA VAL A 64 -35.93 -40.38 -32.65
C VAL A 64 -34.97 -39.65 -33.58
N PHE A 65 -35.45 -38.63 -34.30
CA PHE A 65 -34.62 -37.72 -35.11
C PHE A 65 -33.47 -37.14 -34.28
N ILE A 66 -33.77 -36.58 -33.10
CA ILE A 66 -32.75 -36.08 -32.16
C ILE A 66 -31.77 -37.18 -31.76
N LYS A 67 -32.25 -38.41 -31.52
CA LYS A 67 -31.36 -39.51 -31.13
C LYS A 67 -30.37 -39.86 -32.25
N VAL A 68 -30.82 -39.82 -33.50
CA VAL A 68 -29.97 -40.04 -34.68
C VAL A 68 -28.99 -38.88 -34.85
N ALA A 69 -29.47 -37.63 -34.76
CA ALA A 69 -28.64 -36.42 -34.81
C ALA A 69 -27.52 -36.39 -33.75
N CYS A 70 -27.76 -36.98 -32.58
CA CYS A 70 -26.79 -37.06 -31.49
C CYS A 70 -25.79 -38.22 -31.61
N ALA A 71 -25.88 -39.08 -32.63
CA ALA A 71 -24.87 -40.12 -32.87
C ALA A 71 -23.48 -39.48 -33.03
N TRP A 72 -22.41 -40.19 -32.68
CA TRP A 72 -21.05 -39.64 -32.80
C TRP A 72 -20.35 -40.16 -34.07
N PRO A 73 -19.74 -39.29 -34.89
CA PRO A 73 -19.76 -37.83 -34.80
C PRO A 73 -21.13 -37.26 -35.18
N PRO A 74 -21.61 -36.19 -34.53
CA PRO A 74 -22.89 -35.58 -34.88
C PRO A 74 -22.86 -35.06 -36.31
N GLU A 75 -23.95 -35.27 -37.04
CA GLU A 75 -24.10 -34.69 -38.38
C GLU A 75 -24.49 -33.21 -38.26
N PRO A 76 -23.82 -32.30 -38.99
CA PRO A 76 -24.08 -30.87 -38.90
C PRO A 76 -25.42 -30.48 -39.53
N GLN A 77 -25.94 -31.32 -40.42
CA GLN A 77 -27.25 -31.15 -41.05
C GLN A 77 -27.90 -32.52 -41.22
N LEU A 78 -29.19 -32.62 -40.92
CA LEU A 78 -29.97 -33.85 -41.06
C LEU A 78 -31.32 -33.53 -41.71
N PHE A 79 -31.62 -34.11 -42.88
CA PHE A 79 -32.84 -33.83 -43.66
C PHE A 79 -33.12 -32.31 -43.83
N GLY A 80 -32.08 -31.54 -44.17
CA GLY A 80 -32.20 -30.10 -44.37
C GLY A 80 -32.21 -29.25 -43.08
N VAL A 81 -32.34 -29.87 -41.90
CA VAL A 81 -32.30 -29.17 -40.60
C VAL A 81 -30.85 -28.90 -40.21
N ASP A 82 -30.50 -27.63 -40.02
CA ASP A 82 -29.18 -27.20 -39.52
C ASP A 82 -29.06 -27.45 -38.01
N LEU A 83 -28.03 -28.18 -37.63
CA LEU A 83 -27.73 -28.59 -36.26
C LEU A 83 -26.43 -27.95 -35.74
N VAL A 84 -25.74 -27.16 -36.56
CA VAL A 84 -24.53 -26.44 -36.14
C VAL A 84 -24.87 -25.51 -34.97
N GLY A 85 -24.05 -25.55 -33.91
CA GLY A 85 -24.25 -24.75 -32.70
C GLY A 85 -25.34 -25.26 -31.73
N ARG A 86 -26.28 -26.11 -32.18
CA ARG A 86 -27.30 -26.72 -31.30
C ARG A 86 -26.67 -27.59 -30.20
N PHE A 87 -25.47 -28.10 -30.45
CA PHE A 87 -24.71 -28.93 -29.54
C PHE A 87 -23.74 -28.14 -28.64
N ASP A 88 -23.59 -26.83 -28.81
CA ASP A 88 -22.59 -26.04 -28.07
C ASP A 88 -22.79 -26.14 -26.57
N GLY A 89 -24.04 -26.05 -26.09
CA GLY A 89 -24.35 -26.13 -24.66
C GLY A 89 -23.90 -27.45 -24.03
N VAL A 90 -24.16 -28.58 -24.69
CA VAL A 90 -23.73 -29.89 -24.17
C VAL A 90 -22.22 -30.11 -24.36
N LEU A 91 -21.62 -29.63 -25.45
CA LEU A 91 -20.17 -29.71 -25.67
C LEU A 91 -19.41 -28.88 -24.63
N ILE A 92 -19.90 -27.68 -24.31
CA ILE A 92 -19.37 -26.82 -23.24
C ILE A 92 -19.45 -27.54 -21.88
N GLU A 93 -20.61 -28.08 -21.52
CA GLU A 93 -20.79 -28.80 -20.24
C GLU A 93 -19.84 -30.01 -20.14
N LEU A 94 -19.62 -30.72 -21.24
CA LEU A 94 -18.69 -31.83 -21.28
C LEU A 94 -17.24 -31.36 -21.14
N LEU A 95 -16.85 -30.29 -21.83
CA LEU A 95 -15.49 -29.75 -21.82
C LEU A 95 -15.10 -29.12 -20.46
N ASP A 96 -16.05 -28.56 -19.72
CA ASP A 96 -15.82 -28.02 -18.37
C ASP A 96 -15.43 -29.08 -17.34
N ARG A 97 -15.67 -30.36 -17.64
CA ARG A 97 -15.25 -31.47 -16.77
C ARG A 97 -13.80 -31.82 -17.08
N ASP A 98 -12.91 -31.76 -16.07
CA ASP A 98 -11.46 -31.93 -16.21
C ASP A 98 -11.02 -33.17 -17.03
N GLN A 99 -11.76 -34.27 -16.95
CA GLN A 99 -11.45 -35.52 -17.68
C GLN A 99 -11.61 -35.41 -19.21
N TRP A 100 -12.19 -34.32 -19.71
CA TRP A 100 -12.60 -34.12 -21.11
C TRP A 100 -12.01 -32.88 -21.74
N ARG A 101 -11.45 -31.97 -20.93
CA ARG A 101 -10.77 -30.75 -21.35
C ARG A 101 -9.71 -31.00 -22.44
N ASN A 102 -8.99 -32.11 -22.37
CA ASN A 102 -7.95 -32.47 -23.34
C ASN A 102 -8.49 -33.12 -24.64
N ASN A 103 -9.81 -33.35 -24.73
CA ASN A 103 -10.43 -34.06 -25.84
C ASN A 103 -11.04 -33.13 -26.91
N PHE A 104 -10.81 -31.82 -26.85
CA PHE A 104 -11.37 -30.89 -27.84
C PHE A 104 -11.04 -31.26 -29.29
N HIS A 105 -9.86 -31.85 -29.53
CA HIS A 105 -9.45 -32.37 -30.84
C HIS A 105 -10.41 -33.41 -31.43
N GLN A 106 -11.24 -34.07 -30.61
CA GLN A 106 -12.26 -35.03 -31.04
C GLN A 106 -13.50 -34.32 -31.59
N VAL A 107 -13.77 -33.06 -31.21
CA VAL A 107 -14.91 -32.30 -31.73
C VAL A 107 -14.73 -32.11 -33.25
N PRO A 108 -15.69 -32.57 -34.08
CA PRO A 108 -15.63 -32.40 -35.53
C PRO A 108 -15.52 -30.93 -35.92
N GLU A 109 -14.75 -30.62 -36.97
CA GLU A 109 -14.56 -29.23 -37.44
C GLU A 109 -15.88 -28.52 -37.76
N SER A 110 -16.84 -29.23 -38.35
CA SER A 110 -18.19 -28.72 -38.65
C SER A 110 -18.98 -28.23 -37.43
N HIS A 111 -18.56 -28.60 -36.22
CA HIS A 111 -19.20 -28.26 -34.95
C HIS A 111 -18.36 -27.34 -34.08
N ARG A 112 -17.18 -26.89 -34.55
CA ARG A 112 -16.33 -25.93 -33.84
C ARG A 112 -16.84 -24.52 -34.10
N THR A 113 -18.00 -24.19 -33.54
CA THR A 113 -18.53 -22.82 -33.59
C THR A 113 -17.58 -21.84 -32.88
N GLU A 114 -17.69 -20.56 -33.21
CA GLU A 114 -16.93 -19.52 -32.51
C GLU A 114 -17.16 -19.58 -31.00
N ALA A 115 -18.41 -19.78 -30.55
CA ALA A 115 -18.75 -19.86 -29.13
C ALA A 115 -18.02 -21.02 -28.44
N LEU A 116 -17.97 -22.19 -29.09
CA LEU A 116 -17.28 -23.36 -28.57
C LEU A 116 -15.75 -23.18 -28.57
N ILE A 117 -15.19 -22.57 -29.62
CA ILE A 117 -13.76 -22.27 -29.71
C ILE A 117 -13.36 -21.27 -28.61
N VAL A 118 -14.11 -20.17 -28.44
CA VAL A 118 -13.87 -19.16 -27.39
C VAL A 118 -13.92 -19.81 -26.02
N HIS A 119 -14.92 -20.65 -25.76
CA HIS A 119 -15.01 -21.39 -24.50
C HIS A 119 -13.78 -22.28 -24.31
N GLY A 120 -13.45 -23.09 -25.32
CA GLY A 120 -12.28 -23.97 -25.32
C GLY A 120 -10.97 -23.24 -25.02
N ILE A 121 -10.77 -22.04 -25.58
CA ILE A 121 -9.59 -21.19 -25.30
C ILE A 121 -9.61 -20.70 -23.85
N ARG A 122 -10.74 -20.21 -23.35
CA ARG A 122 -10.90 -19.70 -21.97
C ARG A 122 -10.58 -20.77 -20.93
N ILE A 123 -11.07 -21.98 -21.17
CA ILE A 123 -10.76 -23.13 -20.34
C ILE A 123 -9.49 -23.84 -20.79
N ARG A 124 -8.60 -23.28 -21.61
CA ARG A 124 -7.32 -23.91 -22.02
C ARG A 124 -7.46 -25.36 -22.56
N ALA A 125 -8.63 -25.72 -23.08
CA ALA A 125 -8.87 -26.99 -23.76
C ALA A 125 -8.21 -27.01 -25.15
N ILE A 126 -8.07 -25.83 -25.75
CA ILE A 126 -7.30 -25.59 -26.96
C ILE A 126 -6.45 -24.33 -26.83
N SER A 127 -5.30 -24.33 -27.48
CA SER A 127 -4.52 -23.12 -27.73
C SER A 127 -5.10 -22.38 -28.94
N PRO A 128 -5.07 -21.04 -28.98
CA PRO A 128 -5.40 -20.29 -30.19
C PRO A 128 -4.52 -20.67 -31.39
N SER A 129 -3.32 -21.22 -31.16
CA SER A 129 -2.44 -21.75 -32.22
C SER A 129 -2.98 -23.02 -32.89
N GLN A 130 -3.95 -23.70 -32.28
CA GLN A 130 -4.58 -24.91 -32.80
C GLN A 130 -5.89 -24.61 -33.52
N VAL A 131 -6.37 -23.37 -33.48
CA VAL A 131 -7.56 -22.92 -34.21
C VAL A 131 -7.19 -22.78 -35.69
N ASP A 132 -8.06 -23.28 -36.56
CA ASP A 132 -7.88 -23.13 -38.00
C ASP A 132 -7.86 -21.63 -38.32
N PRO A 133 -6.87 -21.13 -39.07
CA PRO A 133 -6.82 -19.73 -39.45
C PRO A 133 -8.14 -19.19 -40.06
N LYS A 134 -8.94 -19.99 -40.76
CA LYS A 134 -10.24 -19.55 -41.31
C LYS A 134 -11.28 -19.20 -40.23
N ASP A 135 -11.14 -19.75 -39.03
CA ASP A 135 -12.08 -19.59 -37.92
C ASP A 135 -11.69 -18.43 -36.98
N ILE A 136 -10.54 -17.78 -37.23
CA ILE A 136 -10.08 -16.63 -36.44
C ILE A 136 -10.77 -15.37 -36.94
N THR A 137 -11.93 -15.06 -36.35
CA THR A 137 -12.71 -13.85 -36.65
C THR A 137 -12.33 -12.69 -35.73
N ASP A 138 -12.68 -11.45 -36.11
CA ASP A 138 -12.51 -10.30 -35.23
C ASP A 138 -13.30 -10.43 -33.91
N SER A 139 -14.47 -11.08 -33.95
CA SER A 139 -15.29 -11.33 -32.76
C SER A 139 -14.58 -12.29 -31.81
N LEU A 140 -14.03 -13.39 -32.33
CA LEU A 140 -13.23 -14.33 -31.56
C LEU A 140 -12.04 -13.61 -30.93
N MET A 141 -11.28 -12.85 -31.74
CA MET A 141 -10.11 -12.12 -31.27
C MET A 141 -10.46 -11.19 -30.10
N ARG A 142 -11.52 -10.38 -30.19
CA ARG A 142 -11.98 -9.52 -29.08
C ARG A 142 -12.25 -10.28 -27.80
N GLN A 143 -12.81 -11.49 -27.90
CA GLN A 143 -13.20 -12.28 -26.75
C GLN A 143 -12.04 -12.98 -26.05
N VAL A 144 -10.89 -13.15 -26.72
CA VAL A 144 -9.76 -13.95 -26.20
C VAL A 144 -8.40 -13.25 -26.23
N VAL A 145 -8.26 -12.09 -26.88
CA VAL A 145 -6.99 -11.32 -26.94
C VAL A 145 -6.44 -11.01 -25.56
N GLY A 146 -7.31 -10.81 -24.57
CA GLY A 146 -6.92 -10.58 -23.18
C GLY A 146 -6.19 -11.77 -22.52
N LEU A 147 -6.36 -12.98 -23.05
CA LEU A 147 -5.75 -14.21 -22.53
C LEU A 147 -4.47 -14.59 -23.27
N TYR A 148 -4.43 -14.36 -24.58
CA TYR A 148 -3.34 -14.79 -25.47
C TYR A 148 -3.00 -13.72 -26.52
N PRO A 149 -2.56 -12.52 -26.11
CA PRO A 149 -2.40 -11.40 -27.03
C PRO A 149 -1.33 -11.64 -28.10
N ASP A 150 -0.26 -12.36 -27.77
CA ASP A 150 0.82 -12.73 -28.68
C ASP A 150 0.38 -13.74 -29.76
N ILE A 151 -0.30 -14.80 -29.34
CA ILE A 151 -0.76 -15.85 -30.27
C ILE A 151 -1.85 -15.30 -31.21
N ILE A 152 -2.74 -14.46 -30.69
CA ILE A 152 -3.82 -13.86 -31.46
C ILE A 152 -3.28 -12.88 -32.50
N LEU A 153 -2.33 -12.00 -32.14
CA LEU A 153 -1.71 -11.10 -33.12
C LEU A 153 -0.88 -11.85 -34.17
N GLY A 154 -0.10 -12.85 -33.75
CA GLY A 154 0.68 -13.66 -34.69
C GLY A 154 -0.18 -14.38 -35.73
N ARG A 155 -1.41 -14.77 -35.37
CA ARG A 155 -2.36 -15.42 -36.27
C ARG A 155 -3.15 -14.47 -37.15
N ALA A 156 -3.49 -13.27 -36.66
CA ALA A 156 -4.06 -12.23 -37.52
C ALA A 156 -3.14 -11.97 -38.73
N ASN A 157 -1.82 -11.92 -38.49
CA ASN A 157 -0.82 -11.69 -39.53
C ASN A 157 -0.68 -12.84 -40.54
N SER A 158 -0.98 -14.10 -40.17
CA SER A 158 -0.82 -15.28 -41.06
C SER A 158 -2.00 -15.53 -41.99
N ASN A 159 -3.16 -14.92 -41.74
CA ASN A 159 -4.41 -15.28 -42.44
C ASN A 159 -4.79 -14.29 -43.54
N GLY A 160 -3.88 -13.36 -43.89
CA GLY A 160 -4.19 -12.30 -44.83
C GLY A 160 -5.19 -11.26 -44.30
N PHE A 161 -5.45 -11.19 -42.99
CA PHE A 161 -6.06 -9.99 -42.43
C PHE A 161 -5.08 -8.84 -42.66
N SER A 162 -5.47 -7.89 -43.50
CA SER A 162 -4.55 -6.87 -43.97
C SER A 162 -4.03 -5.95 -42.86
N ILE A 163 -4.69 -5.87 -41.69
CA ILE A 163 -4.27 -5.17 -40.45
C ILE A 163 -5.29 -5.59 -39.37
N ALA A 164 -4.87 -5.95 -38.16
CA ALA A 164 -5.80 -6.21 -37.06
C ALA A 164 -6.53 -4.91 -36.63
N PRO A 165 -7.83 -4.94 -36.29
CA PRO A 165 -8.56 -3.77 -35.81
C PRO A 165 -7.87 -3.05 -34.64
N LEU A 166 -7.93 -1.71 -34.64
CA LEU A 166 -7.22 -0.88 -33.66
C LEU A 166 -7.60 -1.20 -32.21
N ASP A 167 -8.84 -1.57 -31.93
CA ASP A 167 -9.29 -1.92 -30.59
C ASP A 167 -8.65 -3.23 -30.08
N ILE A 168 -8.45 -4.21 -30.97
CA ILE A 168 -7.72 -5.44 -30.66
C ILE A 168 -6.24 -5.14 -30.42
N LEU A 169 -5.63 -4.29 -31.26
CA LEU A 169 -4.24 -3.85 -31.09
C LEU A 169 -4.03 -3.11 -29.76
N LEU A 170 -4.96 -2.20 -29.41
CA LEU A 170 -4.94 -1.48 -28.14
C LEU A 170 -5.04 -2.43 -26.95
N SER A 171 -5.91 -3.44 -27.04
CA SER A 171 -6.04 -4.46 -25.99
C SER A 171 -4.75 -5.28 -25.86
N ALA A 172 -4.23 -5.82 -26.97
CA ALA A 172 -3.04 -6.66 -26.95
C ALA A 172 -1.79 -5.90 -26.47
N CYS A 173 -1.50 -4.74 -27.09
CA CYS A 173 -0.32 -3.94 -26.75
C CYS A 173 -0.47 -3.24 -25.39
N GLY A 174 -1.70 -2.97 -24.95
CA GLY A 174 -1.98 -2.49 -23.60
C GLY A 174 -1.72 -3.53 -22.51
N ILE A 175 -1.75 -4.82 -22.83
CA ILE A 175 -1.36 -5.89 -21.89
C ILE A 175 0.15 -6.15 -21.99
N ARG A 176 0.67 -6.23 -23.22
CA ARG A 176 2.09 -6.53 -23.52
C ARG A 176 2.63 -5.54 -24.55
N GLY A 177 3.25 -4.47 -24.08
CA GLY A 177 3.74 -3.40 -24.96
C GLY A 177 4.83 -3.83 -25.94
N GLU A 178 5.58 -4.90 -25.64
CA GLU A 178 6.59 -5.45 -26.54
C GLU A 178 6.01 -5.99 -27.87
N LEU A 179 4.71 -6.26 -27.92
CA LEU A 179 4.01 -6.74 -29.12
C LEU A 179 3.98 -5.70 -30.24
N LEU A 180 4.27 -4.43 -29.96
CA LEU A 180 4.46 -3.41 -31.00
C LEU A 180 5.52 -3.82 -32.03
N SER A 181 6.54 -4.60 -31.64
CA SER A 181 7.55 -5.10 -32.56
C SER A 181 7.04 -6.14 -33.57
N GLN A 182 5.84 -6.67 -33.37
CA GLN A 182 5.24 -7.74 -34.18
C GLN A 182 4.12 -7.25 -35.11
N ILE A 183 3.78 -5.97 -35.06
CA ILE A 183 2.72 -5.38 -35.88
C ILE A 183 3.31 -4.48 -36.95
N ASP A 184 2.61 -4.36 -38.07
CA ASP A 184 3.05 -3.50 -39.18
C ASP A 184 3.09 -2.03 -38.74
N GLU A 185 4.12 -1.31 -39.18
CA GLU A 185 4.29 0.11 -38.88
C GLU A 185 3.11 0.97 -39.37
N SER A 186 2.35 0.51 -40.38
CA SER A 186 1.12 1.17 -40.85
C SER A 186 0.01 1.22 -39.79
N CYS A 187 0.08 0.35 -38.77
CA CYS A 187 -0.89 0.29 -37.67
C CYS A 187 -0.59 1.28 -36.55
N TYR A 188 0.60 1.88 -36.55
CA TYR A 188 1.04 2.74 -35.47
C TYR A 188 0.25 4.04 -35.46
N THR A 189 -0.49 4.21 -34.38
CA THR A 189 -1.17 5.45 -34.01
C THR A 189 -0.61 5.95 -32.69
N GLU A 190 -0.71 7.26 -32.45
CA GLU A 190 -0.32 7.86 -31.16
C GLU A 190 -1.02 7.16 -29.99
N ALA A 191 -2.33 6.91 -30.12
CA ALA A 191 -3.11 6.21 -29.11
C ALA A 191 -2.58 4.80 -28.80
N LEU A 192 -2.21 4.03 -29.83
CA LEU A 192 -1.69 2.67 -29.67
C LEU A 192 -0.33 2.66 -28.96
N ILE A 193 0.60 3.48 -29.46
CA ILE A 193 1.95 3.56 -28.93
C ILE A 193 1.90 4.03 -27.46
N ASP A 194 1.17 5.10 -27.18
CA ASP A 194 1.12 5.68 -25.84
C ASP A 194 0.42 4.74 -24.84
N THR A 195 -0.58 3.98 -25.29
CA THR A 195 -1.23 2.97 -24.45
C THR A 195 -0.27 1.84 -24.08
N ALA A 196 0.51 1.36 -25.05
CA ALA A 196 1.53 0.34 -24.82
C ALA A 196 2.61 0.82 -23.84
N ILE A 197 3.13 2.04 -24.06
CA ILE A 197 4.14 2.69 -23.21
C ILE A 197 3.65 2.87 -21.77
N LYS A 198 2.40 3.29 -21.58
CA LYS A 198 1.82 3.45 -20.24
C LYS A 198 1.79 2.16 -19.44
N ARG A 199 1.74 1.01 -20.11
CA ARG A 199 1.54 -0.30 -19.48
C ARG A 199 2.81 -1.13 -19.39
N SER A 200 3.75 -0.97 -20.30
CA SER A 200 5.00 -1.73 -20.33
C SER A 200 6.19 -0.87 -20.76
N PRO A 201 7.29 -0.85 -19.98
CA PRO A 201 8.51 -0.17 -20.39
C PRO A 201 9.16 -0.79 -21.63
N LEU A 202 8.86 -2.07 -21.94
CA LEU A 202 9.39 -2.78 -23.10
C LEU A 202 8.82 -2.28 -24.43
N ALA A 203 7.73 -1.50 -24.42
CA ALA A 203 7.13 -0.92 -25.62
C ALA A 203 8.15 -0.12 -26.44
N LEU A 204 9.03 0.64 -25.78
CA LEU A 204 10.08 1.43 -26.43
C LEU A 204 11.06 0.57 -27.24
N LYS A 205 11.40 -0.62 -26.75
CA LYS A 205 12.36 -1.52 -27.40
C LYS A 205 11.85 -2.02 -28.75
N GLY A 206 10.53 -2.14 -28.90
CA GLY A 206 9.88 -2.60 -30.13
C GLY A 206 9.59 -1.50 -31.14
N LEU A 207 9.84 -0.23 -30.81
CA LEU A 207 9.50 0.89 -31.67
C LEU A 207 10.65 1.28 -32.62
N PRO A 208 10.34 1.60 -33.89
CA PRO A 208 11.28 2.26 -34.78
C PRO A 208 11.71 3.62 -34.23
N ALA A 209 12.97 4.01 -34.48
CA ALA A 209 13.59 5.20 -33.92
C ALA A 209 12.78 6.49 -34.10
N ARG A 210 12.06 6.64 -35.23
CA ARG A 210 11.21 7.81 -35.51
C ARG A 210 10.03 8.00 -34.55
N PHE A 211 9.58 6.92 -33.89
CA PHE A 211 8.52 6.96 -32.89
C PHE A 211 9.06 7.05 -31.45
N VAL A 212 10.38 6.94 -31.27
CA VAL A 212 11.03 7.11 -29.97
C VAL A 212 11.29 8.60 -29.75
N THR A 213 10.35 9.27 -29.09
CA THR A 213 10.42 10.71 -28.80
C THR A 213 10.82 10.97 -27.36
N ALA A 214 11.33 12.18 -27.07
CA ALA A 214 11.67 12.60 -25.72
C ALA A 214 10.45 12.51 -24.77
N GLU A 215 9.25 12.85 -25.22
CA GLU A 215 8.02 12.78 -24.40
C GLU A 215 7.66 11.35 -23.99
N ARG A 216 7.86 10.38 -24.89
CA ARG A 216 7.64 8.96 -24.63
C ARG A 216 8.70 8.39 -23.69
N CYS A 217 9.97 8.77 -23.88
CA CYS A 217 11.05 8.44 -22.95
C CYS A 217 10.80 9.00 -21.54
N LEU A 218 10.29 10.24 -21.44
CA LEU A 218 9.92 10.86 -20.16
C LEU A 218 8.78 10.10 -19.48
N SER A 219 7.78 9.68 -20.25
CA SER A 219 6.66 8.86 -19.73
C SER A 219 7.16 7.56 -19.11
N ILE A 220 8.13 6.90 -19.73
CA ILE A 220 8.73 5.64 -19.24
C ILE A 220 9.52 5.87 -17.96
N ALA A 221 10.33 6.94 -17.93
CA ALA A 221 11.08 7.31 -16.74
C ALA A 221 10.15 7.62 -15.55
N LYS A 222 9.06 8.36 -15.76
CA LYS A 222 8.09 8.70 -14.71
C LYS A 222 7.25 7.51 -14.25
N LEU A 223 6.72 6.71 -15.18
CA LEU A 223 5.79 5.61 -14.86
C LEU A 223 6.50 4.37 -14.35
N HIS A 224 7.64 4.02 -14.93
CA HIS A 224 8.31 2.74 -14.67
C HIS A 224 9.70 2.92 -14.07
N GLY A 225 10.37 4.04 -14.36
CA GLY A 225 11.73 4.29 -13.88
C GLY A 225 12.81 3.54 -14.64
N HIS A 226 12.51 2.91 -15.77
CA HIS A 226 13.49 2.14 -16.54
C HIS A 226 14.25 3.04 -17.52
N LEU A 227 15.41 3.55 -17.10
CA LEU A 227 16.29 4.34 -17.96
C LEU A 227 17.00 3.49 -19.02
N GLU A 228 17.08 2.17 -18.83
CA GLU A 228 17.74 1.24 -19.76
C GLU A 228 17.15 1.24 -21.19
N TYR A 229 15.87 1.61 -21.33
CA TYR A 229 15.18 1.68 -22.62
C TYR A 229 15.20 3.08 -23.24
N VAL A 230 15.75 4.08 -22.54
CA VAL A 230 15.84 5.44 -23.04
C VAL A 230 17.15 5.60 -23.81
N PRO A 231 17.12 5.97 -25.10
CA PRO A 231 18.34 6.23 -25.86
C PRO A 231 19.16 7.35 -25.20
N GLN A 232 20.49 7.18 -25.12
CA GLN A 232 21.37 8.16 -24.49
C GLN A 232 21.25 9.55 -25.13
N SER A 233 21.04 9.62 -26.45
CA SER A 233 20.90 10.89 -27.17
C SER A 233 19.61 11.67 -26.86
N LEU A 234 18.61 11.02 -26.26
CA LEU A 234 17.33 11.63 -25.86
C LEU A 234 17.22 11.81 -24.34
N MET A 235 18.21 11.35 -23.58
CA MET A 235 18.14 11.38 -22.13
C MET A 235 18.27 12.81 -21.61
N THR A 236 17.38 13.19 -20.70
CA THR A 236 17.39 14.50 -20.07
C THR A 236 17.57 14.38 -18.56
N ALA A 237 17.98 15.48 -17.91
CA ALA A 237 18.06 15.56 -16.46
C ALA A 237 16.74 15.16 -15.78
N GLU A 238 15.60 15.59 -16.32
CA GLU A 238 14.27 15.25 -15.78
C GLU A 238 14.01 13.74 -15.81
N MET A 239 14.38 13.06 -16.90
CA MET A 239 14.25 11.60 -17.00
C MET A 239 15.13 10.92 -15.96
N VAL A 240 16.39 11.35 -15.84
CA VAL A 240 17.34 10.80 -14.86
C VAL A 240 16.80 10.96 -13.45
N ILE A 241 16.31 12.14 -13.08
CA ILE A 241 15.69 12.42 -11.78
C ILE A 241 14.52 11.47 -11.52
N ALA A 242 13.61 11.30 -12.49
CA ALA A 242 12.47 10.39 -12.38
C ALA A 242 12.91 8.92 -12.21
N GLY A 243 13.93 8.48 -12.96
CA GLY A 243 14.47 7.12 -12.87
C GLY A 243 15.15 6.85 -11.52
N LEU A 244 16.04 7.75 -11.08
CA LEU A 244 16.74 7.63 -9.80
C LEU A 244 15.80 7.71 -8.60
N SER A 245 14.76 8.55 -8.67
CA SER A 245 13.71 8.65 -7.65
C SER A 245 12.94 7.33 -7.44
N ARG A 246 12.95 6.42 -8.42
CA ARG A 246 12.36 5.08 -8.28
C ARG A 246 13.35 4.02 -7.84
N SER A 247 14.59 4.10 -8.32
CA SER A 247 15.64 3.14 -7.97
C SER A 247 17.02 3.73 -8.21
N SER A 248 17.88 3.69 -7.19
CA SER A 248 19.28 4.10 -7.28
C SER A 248 20.06 3.29 -8.32
N LYS A 249 19.64 2.03 -8.58
CA LYS A 249 20.26 1.13 -9.56
C LYS A 249 20.24 1.65 -10.98
N ASN A 250 19.36 2.62 -11.29
CA ASN A 250 19.28 3.27 -12.58
C ASN A 250 20.48 4.17 -12.88
N ASP A 251 21.30 4.51 -11.88
CA ASP A 251 22.52 5.29 -12.04
C ASP A 251 23.48 4.72 -13.11
N ARG A 252 23.49 3.39 -13.26
CA ARG A 252 24.30 2.69 -14.28
C ARG A 252 24.00 3.13 -15.72
N PHE A 253 22.80 3.67 -15.98
CA PHE A 253 22.36 4.11 -17.29
C PHE A 253 22.50 5.62 -17.50
N VAL A 254 22.89 6.37 -16.46
CA VAL A 254 23.00 7.82 -16.51
C VAL A 254 24.26 8.24 -17.29
N PRO A 255 24.14 9.08 -18.34
CA PRO A 255 25.27 9.64 -19.07
C PRO A 255 26.13 10.53 -18.16
N ALA A 256 27.44 10.59 -18.44
CA ALA A 256 28.38 11.35 -17.63
C ALA A 256 28.00 12.84 -17.54
N GLU A 257 27.47 13.40 -18.62
CA GLU A 257 27.08 14.81 -18.74
C GLU A 257 25.89 15.18 -17.84
N LEU A 258 25.07 14.20 -17.45
CA LEU A 258 23.90 14.39 -16.60
C LEU A 258 24.16 14.06 -15.13
N ARG A 259 25.36 13.57 -14.79
CA ARG A 259 25.78 13.27 -13.41
C ARG A 259 26.17 14.55 -12.65
N THR A 260 25.19 15.39 -12.39
CA THR A 260 25.37 16.71 -11.74
C THR A 260 24.81 16.73 -10.33
N GLU A 261 25.35 17.60 -9.48
CA GLU A 261 24.85 17.80 -8.10
C GLU A 261 23.34 18.05 -8.05
N ALA A 262 22.82 18.92 -8.93
CA ALA A 262 21.41 19.25 -8.98
C ALA A 262 20.51 18.03 -9.28
N VAL A 263 20.94 17.15 -10.19
CA VAL A 263 20.19 15.93 -10.56
C VAL A 263 20.11 14.97 -9.38
N TYR A 264 21.23 14.69 -8.71
CA TYR A 264 21.24 13.76 -7.59
C TYR A 264 20.51 14.32 -6.37
N LEU A 265 20.65 15.61 -6.04
CA LEU A 265 19.91 16.23 -4.94
C LEU A 265 18.39 16.16 -5.15
N GLU A 266 17.93 16.45 -6.37
CA GLU A 266 16.50 16.38 -6.70
C GLU A 266 15.98 14.93 -6.66
N ALA A 267 16.77 13.96 -7.10
CA ALA A 267 16.40 12.54 -6.98
C ALA A 267 16.37 12.06 -5.52
N ILE A 268 17.33 12.48 -4.69
CA ILE A 268 17.43 12.12 -3.27
C ILE A 268 16.21 12.60 -2.48
N ARG A 269 15.60 13.72 -2.88
CA ARG A 269 14.34 14.22 -2.29
C ARG A 269 13.27 13.13 -2.19
N ASN A 270 13.18 12.27 -3.20
CA ASN A 270 12.21 11.18 -3.26
C ASN A 270 12.79 9.80 -2.92
N ASN A 271 14.10 9.60 -3.08
CA ASN A 271 14.77 8.32 -2.82
C ASN A 271 16.15 8.51 -2.18
N ALA A 272 16.23 8.36 -0.86
CA ALA A 272 17.47 8.52 -0.09
C ALA A 272 18.62 7.58 -0.53
N ASP A 273 18.30 6.38 -1.01
CA ASP A 273 19.28 5.37 -1.46
C ASP A 273 20.11 5.84 -2.67
N VAL A 274 19.65 6.87 -3.40
CA VAL A 274 20.41 7.49 -4.50
C VAL A 274 21.77 8.02 -4.03
N VAL A 275 21.92 8.36 -2.74
CA VAL A 275 23.20 8.82 -2.17
C VAL A 275 24.32 7.77 -2.29
N ASN A 276 23.97 6.48 -2.30
CA ASN A 276 24.92 5.38 -2.44
C ASN A 276 25.49 5.29 -3.88
N ALA A 277 24.74 5.80 -4.86
CA ALA A 277 25.09 5.81 -6.27
C ALA A 277 25.83 7.08 -6.72
N LEU A 278 26.23 7.95 -5.77
CA LEU A 278 26.93 9.19 -6.11
C LEU A 278 28.28 8.92 -6.79
N PRO A 279 28.61 9.72 -7.83
CA PRO A 279 29.97 9.84 -8.35
C PRO A 279 30.95 10.24 -7.24
N SER A 280 32.20 9.80 -7.36
CA SER A 280 33.26 10.10 -6.38
C SER A 280 33.41 11.60 -6.11
N GLU A 281 33.23 12.41 -7.14
CA GLU A 281 33.42 13.87 -7.12
C GLU A 281 32.35 14.58 -6.29
N LEU A 282 31.16 13.97 -6.15
CA LEU A 282 30.04 14.54 -5.40
C LEU A 282 30.02 14.10 -3.93
N LYS A 283 30.88 13.15 -3.52
CA LYS A 283 30.96 12.65 -2.14
C LYS A 283 31.69 13.64 -1.22
N THR A 284 31.08 14.80 -1.02
CA THR A 284 31.59 15.89 -0.18
C THR A 284 30.67 16.14 1.00
N LEU A 285 31.23 16.67 2.09
CA LEU A 285 30.43 17.07 3.26
C LEU A 285 29.36 18.11 2.90
N SER A 286 29.66 19.05 1.99
CA SER A 286 28.68 20.04 1.52
C SER A 286 27.51 19.40 0.78
N PHE A 287 27.77 18.38 -0.06
CA PHE A 287 26.71 17.64 -0.73
C PHE A 287 25.87 16.86 0.27
N TYR A 288 26.51 16.09 1.17
CA TYR A 288 25.79 15.30 2.17
C TYR A 288 24.90 16.16 3.05
N ARG A 289 25.35 17.36 3.42
CA ARG A 289 24.53 18.31 4.17
C ARG A 289 23.26 18.69 3.40
N GLN A 290 23.40 19.05 2.13
CA GLN A 290 22.25 19.39 1.27
C GLN A 290 21.31 18.20 1.05
N ALA A 291 21.88 17.00 0.88
CA ALA A 291 21.11 15.77 0.70
C ALA A 291 20.30 15.40 1.95
N ILE A 292 20.91 15.48 3.14
CA ILE A 292 20.26 15.27 4.44
C ILE A 292 19.18 16.33 4.67
N ALA A 293 19.48 17.59 4.34
CA ALA A 293 18.51 18.68 4.39
C ALA A 293 17.29 18.39 3.50
N SER A 294 17.50 17.95 2.26
CA SER A 294 16.41 17.63 1.32
C SER A 294 15.64 16.36 1.71
N ASN A 295 16.31 15.35 2.26
CA ASN A 295 15.70 14.11 2.71
C ASN A 295 16.44 13.56 3.94
N PRO A 296 15.89 13.73 5.16
CA PRO A 296 16.56 13.29 6.40
C PRO A 296 16.83 11.78 6.47
N LYS A 297 16.13 10.95 5.67
CA LYS A 297 16.40 9.50 5.59
C LYS A 297 17.73 9.18 4.93
N THR A 298 18.35 10.12 4.21
CA THR A 298 19.70 9.98 3.64
C THR A 298 20.73 9.60 4.70
N LEU A 299 20.51 10.04 5.94
CA LEU A 299 21.36 9.69 7.08
C LEU A 299 21.46 8.17 7.34
N TYR A 300 20.46 7.39 6.94
CA TYR A 300 20.44 5.93 7.12
C TYR A 300 21.41 5.23 6.18
N GLU A 301 21.57 5.78 4.99
CA GLU A 301 22.44 5.24 3.95
C GLU A 301 23.90 5.59 4.24
N LEU A 302 24.13 6.79 4.78
CA LEU A 302 25.47 7.31 5.09
C LEU A 302 26.09 6.76 6.39
N ARG A 303 25.49 5.75 7.03
CA ARG A 303 25.98 5.18 8.31
C ARG A 303 27.43 4.70 8.29
N ARG A 304 28.03 4.52 7.11
CA ARG A 304 29.41 4.07 6.92
C ARG A 304 30.41 5.23 6.81
N GLU A 305 29.94 6.44 6.53
CA GLU A 305 30.75 7.65 6.54
C GLU A 305 30.70 8.34 7.91
N ALA A 306 31.82 8.94 8.34
CA ALA A 306 31.85 9.77 9.55
C ALA A 306 31.13 11.10 9.27
N ILE A 307 29.88 11.21 9.71
CA ILE A 307 29.05 12.40 9.53
C ILE A 307 29.21 13.31 10.76
N PRO A 308 29.50 14.61 10.59
CA PRO A 308 29.58 15.55 11.69
C PRO A 308 28.27 15.64 12.49
N GLU A 309 28.38 15.86 13.80
CA GLU A 309 27.24 15.93 14.72
C GLU A 309 26.23 17.02 14.30
N GLU A 310 26.71 18.15 13.78
CA GLU A 310 25.87 19.27 13.37
C GLU A 310 24.88 18.88 12.26
N MET A 311 25.28 17.97 11.36
CA MET A 311 24.39 17.47 10.30
C MET A 311 23.35 16.49 10.84
N ILE A 312 23.71 15.70 11.86
CA ILE A 312 22.77 14.81 12.55
C ILE A 312 21.70 15.65 13.26
N ILE A 313 22.12 16.71 13.96
CA ILE A 313 21.21 17.65 14.61
C ILE A 313 20.28 18.31 13.60
N GLU A 314 20.80 18.78 12.45
CA GLU A 314 19.95 19.36 11.38
C GLU A 314 18.93 18.34 10.83
N ALA A 315 19.32 17.07 10.67
CA ALA A 315 18.41 16.01 10.25
C ALA A 315 17.29 15.75 11.27
N VAL A 316 17.66 15.69 12.55
CA VAL A 316 16.74 15.47 13.68
C VAL A 316 15.75 16.64 13.82
N ASP A 317 16.22 17.89 13.67
CA ASP A 317 15.37 19.08 13.75
C ASP A 317 14.24 19.04 12.71
N ARG A 318 14.55 18.59 11.50
CA ARG A 318 13.55 18.42 10.42
C ARG A 318 12.65 17.22 10.65
N ASN A 319 13.20 16.10 11.12
CA ASN A 319 12.45 14.87 11.38
C ASN A 319 13.06 14.06 12.53
N VAL A 320 12.51 14.26 13.73
CA VAL A 320 12.98 13.58 14.95
C VAL A 320 12.99 12.05 14.85
N THR A 321 12.14 11.45 14.00
CA THR A 321 12.04 9.98 13.89
C THR A 321 13.27 9.33 13.28
N VAL A 322 14.14 10.11 12.65
CA VAL A 322 15.45 9.70 12.13
C VAL A 322 16.33 9.10 13.23
N VAL A 323 16.14 9.54 14.48
CA VAL A 323 16.90 9.05 15.65
C VAL A 323 16.82 7.53 15.85
N ARG A 324 15.70 6.88 15.47
CA ARG A 324 15.50 5.42 15.58
C ARG A 324 16.50 4.60 14.76
N ASN A 325 17.13 5.26 13.80
CA ASN A 325 17.99 4.67 12.78
C ASN A 325 19.44 5.13 12.93
N LEU A 326 19.79 5.81 14.02
CA LEU A 326 21.16 6.17 14.35
C LEU A 326 21.85 5.03 15.10
N SER A 327 23.16 4.87 14.88
CA SER A 327 23.95 3.95 15.70
C SER A 327 24.16 4.54 17.11
N ASN A 328 24.54 3.68 18.07
CA ASN A 328 24.86 4.14 19.42
C ASN A 328 26.02 5.14 19.48
N SER A 329 26.94 5.12 18.50
CA SER A 329 28.04 6.08 18.38
C SER A 329 27.59 7.45 17.85
N GLN A 330 26.52 7.48 17.04
CA GLN A 330 25.91 8.71 16.54
C GLN A 330 24.97 9.37 17.57
N LEU A 331 24.45 8.59 18.52
CA LEU A 331 23.66 9.09 19.65
C LEU A 331 24.56 9.63 20.75
N THR A 332 25.25 10.74 20.45
CA THR A 332 26.07 11.49 21.40
C THR A 332 25.18 12.20 22.44
N PRO A 333 25.72 12.61 23.61
CA PRO A 333 24.97 13.39 24.60
C PRO A 333 24.28 14.63 24.01
N GLY A 334 24.96 15.39 23.15
CA GLY A 334 24.39 16.57 22.48
C GLY A 334 23.20 16.23 21.59
N VAL A 335 23.28 15.16 20.80
CA VAL A 335 22.17 14.71 19.94
C VAL A 335 20.97 14.27 20.76
N VAL A 336 21.15 13.43 21.78
CA VAL A 336 20.01 12.93 22.59
C VAL A 336 19.35 14.05 23.40
N GLU A 337 20.15 15.01 23.88
CA GLU A 337 19.63 16.17 24.57
C GLU A 337 18.81 17.07 23.63
N PHE A 338 19.31 17.32 22.42
CA PHE A 338 18.59 18.09 21.40
C PHE A 338 17.26 17.43 21.00
N VAL A 339 17.24 16.11 20.86
CA VAL A 339 16.01 15.34 20.56
C VAL A 339 14.93 15.62 21.59
N VAL A 340 15.26 15.51 22.89
CA VAL A 340 14.30 15.68 23.99
C VAL A 340 13.89 17.14 24.14
N GLU A 341 14.81 18.08 23.95
CA GLU A 341 14.52 19.51 24.00
C GLU A 341 13.52 19.93 22.93
N LYS A 342 13.67 19.39 21.71
CA LYS A 342 12.76 19.69 20.60
C LYS A 342 11.41 19.01 20.73
N ARG A 343 11.40 17.75 21.15
CA ARG A 343 10.19 16.96 21.37
C ARG A 343 10.38 16.03 22.57
N PRO A 344 9.87 16.41 23.75
CA PRO A 344 10.01 15.62 24.97
C PRO A 344 9.56 14.16 24.84
N GLU A 345 8.48 13.89 24.11
CA GLU A 345 7.99 12.52 23.85
C GLU A 345 8.95 11.68 23.00
N ALA A 346 9.89 12.31 22.30
CA ALA A 346 10.87 11.62 21.49
C ALA A 346 11.93 10.88 22.32
N LEU A 347 11.96 11.08 23.65
CA LEU A 347 12.72 10.24 24.59
C LEU A 347 12.45 8.73 24.35
N MET A 348 11.20 8.37 24.01
CA MET A 348 10.81 6.98 23.74
C MET A 348 11.34 6.43 22.41
N LEU A 349 11.88 7.28 21.54
CA LEU A 349 12.51 6.87 20.29
C LEU A 349 13.96 6.44 20.51
N LEU A 350 14.59 6.90 21.60
CA LEU A 350 15.96 6.55 21.96
C LEU A 350 16.05 5.11 22.45
N PRO A 351 17.19 4.42 22.26
CA PRO A 351 17.48 3.15 22.92
C PRO A 351 17.36 3.27 24.45
N ALA A 352 17.00 2.18 25.14
CA ALA A 352 16.76 2.20 26.58
C ALA A 352 17.99 2.68 27.37
N GLU A 353 19.19 2.34 26.90
CA GLU A 353 20.48 2.69 27.49
C GLU A 353 20.77 4.20 27.41
N LYS A 354 20.06 4.93 26.55
CA LYS A 354 20.20 6.37 26.36
C LYS A 354 19.10 7.18 27.07
N ARG A 355 18.11 6.53 27.69
CA ARG A 355 17.01 7.19 28.41
C ARG A 355 17.38 7.43 29.86
N THR A 356 18.32 8.34 30.08
CA THR A 356 18.82 8.62 31.42
C THR A 356 17.78 9.36 32.28
N PRO A 357 17.90 9.33 33.62
CA PRO A 357 17.03 10.08 34.53
C PRO A 357 17.06 11.59 34.24
N GLU A 358 18.22 12.14 33.88
CA GLU A 358 18.39 13.55 33.54
C GLU A 358 17.59 13.92 32.30
N LEU A 359 17.64 13.10 31.25
CA LEU A 359 16.82 13.30 30.05
C LEU A 359 15.33 13.09 30.33
N THR A 360 14.99 12.17 31.22
CA THR A 360 13.62 11.92 31.66
C THR A 360 13.05 13.15 32.38
N ILE A 361 13.84 13.77 33.26
CA ILE A 361 13.47 15.02 33.94
C ILE A 361 13.42 16.18 32.96
N LYS A 362 14.35 16.28 32.01
CA LYS A 362 14.29 17.29 30.94
C LYS A 362 12.99 17.15 30.13
N ALA A 363 12.57 15.93 29.81
CA ALA A 363 11.30 15.69 29.11
C ALA A 363 10.07 16.06 29.97
N LEU A 364 10.13 15.78 31.28
CA LEU A 364 9.09 16.12 32.23
C LEU A 364 8.90 17.63 32.36
N LEU A 365 10.01 18.36 32.50
CA LEU A 365 10.06 19.83 32.49
C LEU A 365 9.63 20.42 31.15
N GLY A 366 9.90 19.71 30.05
CA GLY A 366 9.39 20.04 28.71
C GLY A 366 7.88 19.79 28.52
N GLY A 367 7.17 19.30 29.55
CA GLY A 367 5.72 19.13 29.55
C GLY A 367 5.22 17.71 29.19
N TRP A 368 6.11 16.73 29.03
CA TRP A 368 5.69 15.35 28.79
C TRP A 368 5.57 14.55 30.08
N ALA A 369 4.41 14.69 30.73
CA ALA A 369 4.10 14.07 32.04
C ALA A 369 4.34 12.55 32.10
N PHE A 370 4.13 11.82 31.00
CA PHE A 370 4.34 10.37 30.95
C PHE A 370 5.82 9.96 31.17
N ALA A 371 6.78 10.88 31.04
CA ALA A 371 8.18 10.64 31.35
C ALA A 371 8.36 10.14 32.79
N ALA A 372 7.52 10.58 33.73
CA ALA A 372 7.60 10.20 35.13
C ALA A 372 7.49 8.68 35.36
N LEU A 373 6.86 7.93 34.45
CA LEU A 373 6.76 6.46 34.51
C LEU A 373 8.13 5.75 34.34
N LEU A 374 9.14 6.46 33.84
CA LEU A 374 10.50 5.95 33.68
C LEU A 374 11.37 6.18 34.92
N LEU A 375 10.93 7.04 35.84
CA LEU A 375 11.64 7.32 37.09
C LEU A 375 11.36 6.23 38.12
N LYS A 376 12.43 5.67 38.68
CA LYS A 376 12.40 4.65 39.73
C LYS A 376 13.39 5.01 40.82
N ARG A 377 13.16 4.50 42.03
CA ARG A 377 14.06 4.75 43.18
C ARG A 377 15.49 4.29 42.91
N GLU A 378 15.64 3.24 42.10
CA GLU A 378 16.93 2.65 41.75
C GLU A 378 17.73 3.45 40.71
N ASN A 379 17.06 4.33 39.93
CA ASN A 379 17.71 5.05 38.84
C ASN A 379 17.76 6.57 39.03
N CYS A 380 17.09 7.14 40.03
CA CYS A 380 17.03 8.60 40.20
C CYS A 380 17.55 9.03 41.57
N SER A 381 18.38 10.08 41.62
CA SER A 381 18.88 10.64 42.89
C SER A 381 17.89 11.67 43.47
N PRO A 382 17.81 11.80 44.82
CA PRO A 382 16.98 12.83 45.46
C PRO A 382 17.35 14.25 45.03
N GLU A 383 18.65 14.52 44.83
CA GLU A 383 19.15 15.84 44.42
C GLU A 383 18.63 16.24 43.05
N LEU A 384 18.58 15.29 42.10
CA LEU A 384 18.10 15.54 40.75
C LEU A 384 16.60 15.86 40.73
N LEU A 385 15.81 15.18 41.57
CA LEU A 385 14.39 15.49 41.74
C LEU A 385 14.18 16.84 42.41
N LEU A 386 15.01 17.19 43.40
CA LEU A 386 14.96 18.48 44.06
C LEU A 386 15.27 19.62 43.09
N ASP A 387 16.28 19.44 42.23
CA ASP A 387 16.61 20.41 41.19
C ASP A 387 15.50 20.51 40.14
N ALA A 388 14.80 19.42 39.82
CA ALA A 388 13.63 19.47 38.94
C ALA A 388 12.48 20.27 39.55
N VAL A 389 12.16 20.04 40.83
CA VAL A 389 11.12 20.79 41.55
C VAL A 389 11.51 22.26 41.69
N ARG A 390 12.78 22.57 41.97
CA ARG A 390 13.32 23.95 41.99
C ARG A 390 13.10 24.70 40.68
N GLN A 391 13.19 24.01 39.55
CA GLN A 391 12.94 24.61 38.23
C GLN A 391 11.46 24.82 37.96
N ASP A 392 10.61 23.84 38.27
CA ASP A 392 9.15 23.97 38.19
C ASP A 392 8.47 23.05 39.22
N TYR A 393 7.87 23.65 40.25
CA TYR A 393 7.13 22.91 41.27
C TYR A 393 6.01 22.02 40.72
N LYS A 394 5.49 22.30 39.50
CA LYS A 394 4.43 21.50 38.86
C LYS A 394 4.89 20.09 38.49
N VAL A 395 6.19 19.83 38.54
CA VAL A 395 6.75 18.48 38.42
C VAL A 395 6.33 17.58 39.58
N LEU A 396 6.24 18.12 40.81
CA LEU A 396 5.95 17.35 42.03
C LEU A 396 4.73 16.41 41.90
N PRO A 397 3.52 16.88 41.48
CA PRO A 397 2.35 16.00 41.37
C PRO A 397 2.45 14.94 40.28
N LEU A 398 3.43 15.04 39.37
CA LEU A 398 3.65 14.06 38.30
C LEU A 398 4.56 12.92 38.75
N LEU A 399 5.33 13.10 39.82
CA LEU A 399 6.28 12.11 40.32
C LEU A 399 5.55 10.89 40.92
N PRO A 400 6.10 9.67 40.77
CA PRO A 400 5.66 8.50 41.52
C PRO A 400 5.67 8.79 43.02
N LYS A 401 4.62 8.35 43.74
CA LYS A 401 4.46 8.63 45.17
C LYS A 401 5.65 8.16 46.01
N GLU A 402 6.29 7.09 45.58
CA GLU A 402 7.44 6.48 46.25
C GLU A 402 8.71 7.35 46.17
N LEU A 403 8.74 8.34 45.26
CA LEU A 403 9.84 9.29 45.07
C LEU A 403 9.57 10.65 45.72
N VAL A 404 8.33 10.91 46.16
CA VAL A 404 7.96 12.16 46.81
C VAL A 404 8.50 12.16 48.24
N THR A 405 9.38 13.11 48.55
CA THR A 405 9.92 13.32 49.89
C THR A 405 9.41 14.64 50.46
N GLU A 406 9.48 14.78 51.79
CA GLU A 406 9.10 16.02 52.47
C GLU A 406 9.91 17.22 51.98
N GLU A 407 11.19 17.04 51.64
CA GLU A 407 12.03 18.11 51.10
C GLU A 407 11.50 18.64 49.76
N LEU A 408 11.01 17.76 48.88
CA LEU A 408 10.39 18.15 47.61
C LEU A 408 9.06 18.89 47.83
N GLU A 409 8.26 18.44 48.79
CA GLU A 409 6.99 19.10 49.15
C GLU A 409 7.23 20.50 49.70
N LEU A 410 8.19 20.66 50.61
CA LEU A 410 8.57 21.95 51.17
C LEU A 410 9.07 22.89 50.07
N GLU A 411 9.87 22.40 49.12
CA GLU A 411 10.35 23.21 48.01
C GLU A 411 9.21 23.68 47.08
N ALA A 412 8.26 22.80 46.78
CA ALA A 412 7.09 23.18 46.00
C ALA A 412 6.22 24.23 46.73
N LEU A 413 6.05 24.09 48.05
CA LEU A 413 5.34 25.08 48.88
C LEU A 413 6.05 26.43 48.91
N ARG A 414 7.39 26.45 48.92
CA ARG A 414 8.16 27.70 48.83
C ARG A 414 7.87 28.44 47.54
N GLN A 415 7.78 27.74 46.41
CA GLN A 415 7.48 28.36 45.12
C GLN A 415 6.01 28.78 44.97
N ASN A 416 5.08 27.97 45.51
CA ASN A 416 3.66 28.28 45.47
C ASN A 416 2.95 27.90 46.78
N GLY A 417 2.86 28.87 47.69
CA GLY A 417 2.21 28.70 48.98
C GLY A 417 0.73 28.31 48.91
N ALA A 418 0.03 28.66 47.82
CA ALA A 418 -1.38 28.31 47.66
C ALA A 418 -1.62 26.79 47.56
N LEU A 419 -0.58 25.98 47.35
CA LEU A 419 -0.65 24.53 47.43
C LEU A 419 -1.03 24.02 48.83
N LEU A 420 -0.81 24.81 49.89
CA LEU A 420 -1.16 24.43 51.27
C LEU A 420 -2.65 24.08 51.42
N LYS A 421 -3.54 24.65 50.60
CA LYS A 421 -4.97 24.31 50.57
C LYS A 421 -5.26 22.85 50.23
N LEU A 422 -4.33 22.17 49.55
CA LEU A 422 -4.43 20.76 49.16
C LEU A 422 -3.86 19.83 50.24
N VAL A 423 -3.10 20.37 51.19
CA VAL A 423 -2.56 19.61 52.33
C VAL A 423 -3.65 19.47 53.38
N ASN A 424 -3.88 18.23 53.83
CA ASN A 424 -4.81 17.94 54.93
C ASN A 424 -4.46 18.77 56.16
N ALA A 425 -5.47 19.27 56.88
CA ALA A 425 -5.28 20.16 58.03
C ALA A 425 -4.30 19.59 59.07
N ASP A 426 -4.42 18.31 59.40
CA ASP A 426 -3.56 17.61 60.36
C ASP A 426 -2.09 17.50 59.91
N CYS A 427 -1.82 17.66 58.61
CA CYS A 427 -0.48 17.61 58.02
C CYS A 427 0.10 19.00 57.79
N ARG A 428 -0.58 20.09 58.17
CA ARG A 428 -0.09 21.47 58.04
C ARG A 428 0.84 21.81 59.21
N THR A 429 1.99 21.13 59.23
CA THR A 429 3.03 21.33 60.24
C THR A 429 3.62 22.74 60.19
N TYR A 430 4.34 23.12 61.25
CA TYR A 430 5.07 24.38 61.35
C TYR A 430 5.90 24.66 60.09
N ASP A 431 6.71 23.68 59.65
CA ASP A 431 7.62 23.82 58.52
C ASP A 431 6.89 23.98 57.18
N ARG A 432 5.79 23.24 56.96
CA ARG A 432 4.98 23.36 55.73
C ARG A 432 4.28 24.71 55.66
N CYS A 433 3.73 25.19 56.77
CA CYS A 433 3.10 26.51 56.83
C CYS A 433 4.12 27.64 56.62
N LEU A 434 5.31 27.51 57.22
CA LEU A 434 6.38 28.49 57.06
C LEU A 434 6.91 28.51 55.62
N ALA A 435 7.15 27.33 55.03
CA ALA A 435 7.51 27.20 53.62
C ALA A 435 6.47 27.86 52.70
N ALA A 436 5.19 27.60 52.92
CA ALA A 436 4.09 28.18 52.12
C ALA A 436 4.02 29.71 52.18
N LEU A 437 4.52 30.32 53.26
CA LEU A 437 4.56 31.78 53.41
C LEU A 437 5.84 32.41 52.84
N THR A 438 6.75 31.64 52.23
CA THR A 438 8.04 32.17 51.78
C THR A 438 7.90 33.24 50.69
N GLN A 439 7.09 33.00 49.65
CA GLN A 439 6.99 33.88 48.48
C GLN A 439 5.70 34.73 48.44
N GLY A 440 4.75 34.51 49.34
CA GLY A 440 3.47 35.20 49.32
C GLY A 440 2.62 34.99 50.57
N VAL A 441 1.45 35.62 50.57
CA VAL A 441 0.48 35.58 51.69
C VAL A 441 -0.72 34.67 51.42
N ASP A 442 -0.82 34.11 50.21
CA ASP A 442 -1.99 33.35 49.75
C ASP A 442 -2.25 32.07 50.55
N ALA A 443 -1.25 31.57 51.28
CA ALA A 443 -1.38 30.42 52.15
C ALA A 443 -2.05 30.73 53.49
N LEU A 444 -2.12 32.01 53.92
CA LEU A 444 -2.64 32.43 55.22
C LEU A 444 -4.02 31.84 55.58
N PRO A 445 -5.03 31.83 54.68
CA PRO A 445 -6.36 31.30 55.00
C PRO A 445 -6.37 29.78 55.29
N PHE A 446 -5.28 29.09 54.96
CA PHE A 446 -5.16 27.64 55.12
C PHE A 446 -4.27 27.25 56.31
N ILE A 447 -3.70 28.21 57.04
CA ILE A 447 -2.87 27.92 58.23
C ILE A 447 -3.79 27.64 59.42
N PRO A 448 -3.53 26.60 60.23
CA PRO A 448 -4.25 26.33 61.47
C PRO A 448 -4.27 27.52 62.45
N ASP A 449 -5.40 27.74 63.14
CA ASP A 449 -5.59 28.87 64.06
C ASP A 449 -4.57 28.89 65.21
N ASP A 450 -4.19 27.73 65.73
CA ASP A 450 -3.18 27.57 66.77
C ASP A 450 -1.79 28.07 66.35
N LEU A 451 -1.43 27.87 65.08
CA LEU A 451 -0.21 28.44 64.49
C LEU A 451 -0.36 29.93 64.21
N LEU A 452 -1.53 30.38 63.78
CA LEU A 452 -1.81 31.81 63.55
C LEU A 452 -1.75 32.62 64.85
N GLU A 453 -2.10 32.04 66.00
CA GLU A 453 -2.00 32.68 67.32
C GLU A 453 -0.59 32.60 67.93
N SER A 454 0.28 31.74 67.40
CA SER A 454 1.65 31.55 67.88
C SER A 454 2.56 32.72 67.50
N GLN A 455 2.99 33.50 68.50
CA GLN A 455 3.94 34.60 68.30
C GLN A 455 5.28 34.11 67.71
N ALA A 456 5.71 32.88 68.02
CA ALA A 456 6.94 32.31 67.45
C ALA A 456 6.80 32.11 65.93
N PHE A 457 5.69 31.51 65.50
CA PHE A 457 5.39 31.29 64.08
C PHE A 457 5.27 32.62 63.32
N GLN A 458 4.51 33.57 63.88
CA GLN A 458 4.34 34.90 63.29
C GLN A 458 5.69 35.62 63.09
N ARG A 459 6.60 35.53 64.07
CA ARG A 459 7.95 36.11 63.97
C ARG A 459 8.78 35.45 62.88
N ASP A 460 8.80 34.12 62.84
CA ASP A 460 9.61 33.40 61.85
C ASP A 460 9.09 33.63 60.42
N ALA A 461 7.77 33.63 60.22
CA ALA A 461 7.16 33.95 58.93
C ALA A 461 7.42 35.40 58.50
N ALA A 462 7.33 36.35 59.45
CA ALA A 462 7.63 37.77 59.21
C ALA A 462 9.10 38.05 58.92
N ARG A 463 10.03 37.19 59.36
CA ARG A 463 11.46 37.29 59.03
C ARG A 463 11.76 36.85 57.60
N GLN A 464 11.02 35.85 57.09
CA GLN A 464 11.29 35.26 55.78
C GLN A 464 10.56 35.94 54.62
N ASN A 465 9.42 36.60 54.89
CA ASN A 465 8.61 37.25 53.86
C ASN A 465 8.23 38.69 54.25
N GLY A 466 8.70 39.67 53.48
CA GLY A 466 8.42 41.09 53.70
C GLY A 466 6.94 41.48 53.60
N GLN A 467 6.10 40.72 52.90
CA GLN A 467 4.65 40.93 52.89
C GLN A 467 4.02 40.51 54.22
N ILE A 468 4.46 39.38 54.78
CA ILE A 468 4.04 38.91 56.10
C ILE A 468 4.56 39.86 57.19
N HIS A 469 5.76 40.40 57.03
CA HIS A 469 6.30 41.41 57.94
C HIS A 469 5.40 42.64 58.08
N LYS A 470 4.67 43.05 57.03
CA LYS A 470 3.73 44.17 57.13
C LYS A 470 2.51 43.85 58.00
N LEU A 471 2.13 42.57 58.08
CA LEU A 471 0.99 42.10 58.87
C LEU A 471 1.40 41.84 60.33
N TRP A 472 2.54 41.18 60.54
CA TRP A 472 2.97 40.69 61.86
C TRP A 472 4.27 41.30 62.40
N GLY A 473 4.81 42.33 61.75
CA GLY A 473 6.08 42.96 62.16
C GLY A 473 6.06 43.61 63.55
N HIS A 474 4.88 43.81 64.14
CA HIS A 474 4.73 44.24 65.54
C HIS A 474 5.20 43.18 66.53
N VAL A 475 5.10 41.89 66.18
CA VAL A 475 5.50 40.74 67.01
C VAL A 475 7.02 40.53 66.96
N CYS A 476 7.70 41.15 65.99
CA CYS A 476 9.16 41.14 65.83
C CYS A 476 9.86 42.28 66.60
N ARG A 477 9.17 42.97 67.51
CA ARG A 477 9.71 44.06 68.33
C ARG A 477 9.73 43.66 69.81
N ASP A 478 10.72 44.12 70.56
CA ASP A 478 10.72 43.99 72.03
C ASP A 478 9.80 45.03 72.69
N ASP A 479 9.59 44.93 74.01
CA ASP A 479 8.75 45.84 74.81
C ASP A 479 9.23 47.31 74.76
N ALA A 480 10.44 47.57 74.25
CA ALA A 480 11.02 48.89 74.04
C ALA A 480 10.87 49.40 72.59
N GLY A 481 10.23 48.64 71.70
CA GLY A 481 10.01 48.99 70.29
C GLY A 481 11.22 48.74 69.39
N THR A 482 12.27 48.10 69.89
CA THR A 482 13.47 47.76 69.15
C THR A 482 13.23 46.50 68.31
N SER A 483 13.65 46.51 67.05
CA SER A 483 13.56 45.34 66.17
C SER A 483 14.40 44.19 66.74
N LEU A 484 13.77 43.03 66.95
CA LEU A 484 14.45 41.78 67.31
C LEU A 484 15.12 41.17 66.06
N GLY A 485 16.14 41.86 65.53
CA GLY A 485 17.07 41.39 64.51
C GLY A 485 16.47 41.12 63.13
N LEU A 486 16.93 41.88 62.12
CA LEU A 486 16.94 41.47 60.71
C LEU A 486 18.15 40.57 60.45
#